data_AF-A0A533W3T0-F1
#
_entry.id   AF-A0A533W3T0-F1
#
_cell.length_a   1.000
_cell.length_b   1.000
_cell.length_c   1.000
_cell.angle_alpha   90.00
_cell.angle_beta   90.00
_cell.angle_gamma   90.00
#
_symmetry.space_group_name_H-M   'P 1'
#
loop_
_entity.id
_entity.type
_entity.pdbx_description
1 polymer ?
#
loop_
_entity_poly.entity_id
_entity_poly.type
_entity_poly.pdbx_seq_one_letter_code
_entity_poly.pdbx_strand_id
1 'polypeptide(L)'
;RTFVKKLFDSLQSLPKGSDYASLPEKARHYKPREEGYDRKIEAVGTELSELAGEAIESARKNGGERSAGALVASVTTSSILTSSGTSGRDRGASITLNIRSFSQNDASGHGLSCASKLSGFDPVEAGKRAGENAKKMVGAKEPEAGEYEVLMSPTVASNLVDLIGGFSSAFSVEAGISYLVDKLGKKVASESFSLSDHGRMNGALDGRVFDDEGIPTRTTPIIRDGVLENYLHNLTTAKKSGKVSTGNAGTIGPHPWNLEVGRGDSSYDEMVKSMKRGVVLTSNWYTRFKNYRTGEFSTVPRDGAYLVEDGRITQGLKGLRVSDSLERIFSSTRLISKKREWIEWWEVDTPTLCPWVLVDGVKITRAYE
;
A
#
# COMPACT_ATOMS: atom_id res chain seq x y z
N ARG A 1 24.18 26.28 -6.84
CA ARG A 1 24.17 27.28 -7.95
C ARG A 1 24.77 26.71 -9.24
N THR A 2 25.97 26.11 -9.23
CA THR A 2 26.61 25.52 -10.43
C THR A 2 25.79 24.40 -11.08
N PHE A 3 25.14 23.53 -10.30
CA PHE A 3 24.26 22.47 -10.82
C PHE A 3 23.06 23.04 -11.57
N VAL A 4 22.30 23.96 -10.96
CA VAL A 4 21.12 24.60 -11.56
C VAL A 4 21.48 25.33 -12.85
N LYS A 5 22.62 26.03 -12.89
CA LYS A 5 23.11 26.68 -14.10
C LYS A 5 23.39 25.66 -15.22
N LYS A 6 24.16 24.60 -14.91
CA LYS A 6 24.42 23.51 -15.88
C LYS A 6 23.14 22.85 -16.38
N LEU A 7 22.17 22.60 -15.50
CA LEU A 7 20.87 22.05 -15.87
C LEU A 7 20.14 22.99 -16.84
N PHE A 8 20.09 24.28 -16.53
CA PHE A 8 19.44 25.28 -17.37
C PHE A 8 20.10 25.39 -18.76
N ASP A 9 21.44 25.44 -18.80
CA ASP A 9 22.21 25.48 -20.05
C ASP A 9 21.93 24.22 -20.90
N SER A 10 21.84 23.04 -20.27
CA SER A 10 21.44 21.80 -20.95
C SER A 10 19.99 21.81 -21.44
N LEU A 11 19.05 22.42 -20.69
CA LEU A 11 17.65 22.50 -21.09
C LEU A 11 17.43 23.46 -22.27
N GLN A 12 18.23 24.53 -22.37
CA GLN A 12 18.13 25.49 -23.47
C GLN A 12 18.53 24.91 -24.84
N SER A 13 19.33 23.84 -24.86
CA SER A 13 19.72 23.17 -26.11
C SER A 13 18.71 22.11 -26.57
N LEU A 14 17.72 21.77 -25.73
CA LEU A 14 16.69 20.80 -26.09
C LEU A 14 15.56 21.45 -26.88
N PRO A 15 14.96 20.74 -27.85
CA PRO A 15 13.76 21.22 -28.52
C PRO A 15 12.62 21.35 -27.51
N LYS A 16 11.72 22.32 -27.74
CA LYS A 16 10.49 22.43 -26.94
C LYS A 16 9.65 21.17 -27.12
N GLY A 17 9.36 20.48 -26.03
CA GLY A 17 8.39 19.38 -26.04
C GLY A 17 7.01 19.90 -26.41
N SER A 18 6.33 19.26 -27.36
CA SER A 18 4.95 19.56 -27.76
C SER A 18 3.98 19.49 -26.58
N ASP A 19 4.32 18.67 -25.61
CA ASP A 19 3.44 18.26 -24.53
C ASP A 19 3.71 19.01 -23.22
N TYR A 20 4.64 19.96 -23.22
CA TYR A 20 4.99 20.73 -22.04
C TYR A 20 3.76 21.44 -21.45
N ALA A 21 3.53 21.25 -20.15
CA ALA A 21 2.60 22.05 -19.37
C ALA A 21 3.39 23.01 -18.47
N SER A 22 3.06 24.31 -18.56
CA SER A 22 3.67 25.32 -17.69
C SER A 22 3.18 25.16 -16.27
N LEU A 23 4.06 25.46 -15.30
CA LEU A 23 3.66 25.64 -13.92
C LEU A 23 2.64 26.78 -13.79
N PRO A 24 1.80 26.80 -12.74
CA PRO A 24 0.80 27.85 -12.56
C PRO A 24 1.43 29.24 -12.49
N GLU A 25 0.91 30.18 -13.28
CA GLU A 25 1.42 31.56 -13.35
C GLU A 25 1.06 32.41 -12.13
N LYS A 26 -0.05 32.09 -11.44
CA LYS A 26 -0.46 32.77 -10.21
C LYS A 26 0.13 32.05 -9.00
N ALA A 27 0.79 32.82 -8.13
CA ALA A 27 1.25 32.35 -6.83
C ALA A 27 0.09 31.71 -6.04
N ARG A 28 0.35 30.57 -5.42
CA ARG A 28 -0.60 29.89 -4.53
C ARG A 28 -0.21 30.05 -3.07
N HIS A 29 -1.23 30.07 -2.23
CA HIS A 29 -1.10 29.97 -0.78
C HIS A 29 -1.73 28.66 -0.32
N TYR A 30 -1.03 27.96 0.58
CA TYR A 30 -1.46 26.67 1.09
C TYR A 30 -1.98 26.81 2.51
N LYS A 31 -3.10 26.13 2.80
CA LYS A 31 -3.54 25.94 4.18
C LYS A 31 -2.63 24.88 4.84
N PRO A 32 -2.03 25.15 6.01
CA PRO A 32 -1.33 24.10 6.78
C PRO A 32 -2.26 22.92 7.07
N ARG A 33 -1.72 21.70 7.19
CA ARG A 33 -2.52 20.56 7.65
C ARG A 33 -2.85 20.72 9.14
N GLU A 34 -4.08 20.38 9.51
CA GLU A 34 -4.50 20.39 10.92
C GLU A 34 -3.81 19.26 11.69
N GLU A 35 -3.67 18.11 11.04
CA GLU A 35 -3.01 16.92 11.57
C GLU A 35 -2.02 16.38 10.54
N GLY A 36 -0.85 15.91 11.00
CA GLY A 36 0.16 15.37 10.11
C GLY A 36 1.59 15.44 10.61
N TYR A 37 1.84 16.27 11.62
CA TYR A 37 3.13 16.38 12.26
C TYR A 37 3.01 16.11 13.76
N ASP A 38 3.49 14.96 14.21
CA ASP A 38 3.58 14.61 15.62
C ASP A 38 5.00 14.86 16.15
N ARG A 39 5.16 15.91 16.98
CA ARG A 39 6.43 16.22 17.64
C ARG A 39 6.93 15.10 18.54
N LYS A 40 6.05 14.21 19.03
CA LYS A 40 6.45 13.06 19.83
C LYS A 40 7.24 12.05 19.00
N ILE A 41 6.93 11.90 17.72
CA ILE A 41 7.72 11.07 16.80
C ILE A 41 9.08 11.73 16.53
N GLU A 42 9.18 13.06 16.43
CA GLU A 42 10.48 13.74 16.35
C GLU A 42 11.32 13.51 17.62
N ALA A 43 10.67 13.47 18.78
CA ALA A 43 11.31 13.32 20.08
C ALA A 43 11.68 11.87 20.46
N VAL A 44 11.09 10.86 19.79
CA VAL A 44 11.26 9.45 20.16
C VAL A 44 12.71 8.96 20.06
N GLY A 45 13.53 9.64 19.24
CA GLY A 45 14.99 9.50 19.13
C GLY A 45 15.60 8.22 19.71
N THR A 46 16.07 8.28 20.95
CA THR A 46 16.82 7.21 21.64
C THR A 46 15.94 6.07 22.18
N GLU A 47 14.63 6.25 22.28
CA GLU A 47 13.67 5.26 22.81
C GLU A 47 13.27 4.22 21.75
N LEU A 48 13.68 4.39 20.49
CA LEU A 48 13.37 3.43 19.42
C LEU A 48 13.85 2.00 19.72
N SER A 49 14.99 1.87 20.40
CA SER A 49 15.53 0.58 20.84
C SER A 49 14.65 -0.10 21.89
N GLU A 50 14.02 0.68 22.77
CA GLU A 50 13.10 0.17 23.79
C GLU A 50 11.81 -0.32 23.14
N LEU A 51 11.22 0.47 22.23
CA LEU A 51 10.04 0.09 21.45
C LEU A 51 10.30 -1.16 20.59
N ALA A 52 11.47 -1.27 19.98
CA ALA A 52 11.88 -2.49 19.27
C ALA A 52 12.02 -3.68 20.24
N GLY A 53 12.56 -3.46 21.44
CA GLY A 53 12.64 -4.45 22.51
C GLY A 53 11.27 -4.96 22.96
N GLU A 54 10.28 -4.08 23.09
CA GLU A 54 8.89 -4.44 23.41
C GLU A 54 8.28 -5.37 22.35
N ALA A 55 8.49 -5.06 21.07
CA ALA A 55 8.02 -5.91 19.97
C ALA A 55 8.69 -7.30 20.00
N ILE A 56 10.00 -7.35 20.21
CA ILE A 56 10.76 -8.61 20.28
C ILE A 56 10.29 -9.46 21.48
N GLU A 57 10.14 -8.85 22.65
CA GLU A 57 9.69 -9.55 23.86
C GLU A 57 8.23 -10.03 23.72
N SER A 58 7.37 -9.22 23.10
CA SER A 58 5.99 -9.63 22.78
C SER A 58 5.97 -10.82 21.82
N ALA A 59 6.79 -10.80 20.76
CA ALA A 59 6.91 -11.93 19.85
C ALA A 59 7.38 -13.20 20.58
N ARG A 60 8.37 -13.07 21.48
CA ARG A 60 8.89 -14.17 22.29
C ARG A 60 7.83 -14.79 23.18
N LYS A 61 7.07 -13.95 23.90
CA LYS A 61 5.96 -14.40 24.77
C LYS A 61 4.86 -15.15 24.01
N ASN A 62 4.71 -14.88 22.71
CA ASN A 62 3.65 -15.45 21.88
C ASN A 62 4.11 -16.60 20.96
N GLY A 63 5.33 -17.12 21.16
CA GLY A 63 5.82 -18.35 20.51
C GLY A 63 6.91 -18.16 19.46
N GLY A 64 7.39 -16.92 19.29
CA GLY A 64 8.65 -16.66 18.61
C GLY A 64 9.85 -17.09 19.46
N GLU A 65 10.88 -17.64 18.84
CA GLU A 65 12.18 -17.95 19.45
C GLU A 65 13.23 -16.91 19.08
N ARG A 66 13.15 -16.42 17.84
CA ARG A 66 14.05 -15.41 17.28
C ARG A 66 13.25 -14.41 16.49
N SER A 67 13.60 -13.13 16.58
CA SER A 67 12.94 -12.08 15.82
C SER A 67 13.95 -11.13 15.18
N ALA A 68 13.61 -10.60 14.03
CA ALA A 68 14.37 -9.58 13.31
C ALA A 68 13.41 -8.65 12.58
N GLY A 69 13.82 -7.40 12.35
CA GLY A 69 12.94 -6.40 11.78
C GLY A 69 13.59 -5.03 11.69
N ALA A 70 12.81 -4.04 11.25
CA ALA A 70 13.22 -2.65 11.26
C ALA A 70 12.12 -1.79 11.85
N LEU A 71 12.52 -0.87 12.73
CA LEU A 71 11.68 0.19 13.25
C LEU A 71 12.26 1.51 12.77
N VAL A 72 11.45 2.34 12.13
CA VAL A 72 11.87 3.62 11.53
C VAL A 72 10.91 4.70 11.97
N ALA A 73 11.44 5.75 12.59
CA ALA A 73 10.74 7.02 12.76
C ALA A 73 11.28 8.01 11.73
N SER A 74 10.40 8.74 11.04
CA SER A 74 10.74 9.69 10.00
C SER A 74 10.05 11.02 10.25
N VAL A 75 10.78 12.11 10.01
CA VAL A 75 10.26 13.47 9.97
C VAL A 75 10.63 14.08 8.63
N THR A 76 9.61 14.42 7.85
CA THR A 76 9.79 15.00 6.52
C THR A 76 9.46 16.48 6.57
N THR A 77 10.29 17.32 5.93
CA THR A 77 9.94 18.71 5.65
C THR A 77 10.02 18.93 4.16
N SER A 78 8.89 19.25 3.55
CA SER A 78 8.78 19.56 2.13
C SER A 78 8.65 21.06 1.95
N SER A 79 9.39 21.65 1.02
CA SER A 79 9.31 23.08 0.70
C SER A 79 9.27 23.26 -0.80
N ILE A 80 8.40 24.17 -1.29
CA ILE A 80 8.30 24.50 -2.70
C ILE A 80 8.46 26.01 -2.91
N LEU A 81 9.15 26.37 -3.99
CA LEU A 81 9.27 27.74 -4.48
C LEU A 81 9.27 27.71 -6.01
N THR A 82 8.35 28.44 -6.64
CA THR A 82 8.25 28.54 -8.11
C THR A 82 8.64 29.93 -8.60
N SER A 83 8.98 30.05 -9.89
CA SER A 83 9.24 31.34 -10.55
C SER A 83 8.03 32.29 -10.55
N SER A 84 6.82 31.75 -10.48
CA SER A 84 5.57 32.51 -10.30
C SER A 84 5.33 33.03 -8.89
N GLY A 85 6.24 32.75 -7.94
CA GLY A 85 6.14 33.21 -6.56
C GLY A 85 5.30 32.31 -5.65
N THR A 86 4.83 31.14 -6.13
CA THR A 86 4.23 30.14 -5.23
C THR A 86 5.29 29.69 -4.23
N SER A 87 4.94 29.74 -2.95
CA SER A 87 5.78 29.18 -1.88
C SER A 87 4.95 28.41 -0.89
N GLY A 88 5.52 27.34 -0.36
CA GLY A 88 4.84 26.47 0.60
C GLY A 88 5.84 25.67 1.39
N ARG A 89 5.43 25.31 2.61
CA ARG A 89 6.17 24.38 3.46
C ARG A 89 5.18 23.45 4.13
N ASP A 90 5.52 22.18 4.17
CA ASP A 90 4.78 21.15 4.89
C ASP A 90 5.73 20.33 5.77
N ARG A 91 5.18 19.73 6.82
CA ARG A 91 5.89 18.79 7.68
C ARG A 91 5.05 17.54 7.88
N GLY A 92 5.70 16.39 7.83
CA GLY A 92 5.12 15.09 8.11
C GLY A 92 5.93 14.37 9.19
N ALA A 93 5.29 13.46 9.92
CA ALA A 93 5.98 12.49 10.76
C ALA A 93 5.31 11.13 10.63
N SER A 94 6.12 10.07 10.60
CA SER A 94 5.66 8.67 10.59
C SER A 94 6.55 7.80 11.46
N ILE A 95 5.98 6.72 11.98
CA ILE A 95 6.72 5.66 12.66
C ILE A 95 6.19 4.31 12.15
N THR A 96 7.09 3.48 11.66
CA THR A 96 6.78 2.17 11.09
C THR A 96 7.64 1.10 11.74
N LEU A 97 7.05 -0.06 11.97
CA LEU A 97 7.72 -1.27 12.44
C LEU A 97 7.31 -2.43 11.56
N ASN A 98 8.30 -3.17 11.09
CA ASN A 98 8.12 -4.54 10.65
C ASN A 98 8.93 -5.48 11.52
N ILE A 99 8.32 -6.59 11.92
CA ILE A 99 8.96 -7.63 12.71
C ILE A 99 8.59 -8.99 12.15
N ARG A 100 9.63 -9.76 11.80
CA ARG A 100 9.53 -11.16 11.45
C ARG A 100 10.00 -11.98 12.65
N SER A 101 9.21 -12.97 13.02
CA SER A 101 9.55 -13.92 14.08
C SER A 101 9.66 -15.33 13.52
N PHE A 102 10.51 -16.13 14.15
CA PHE A 102 10.80 -17.51 13.79
C PHE A 102 10.55 -18.41 15.00
N SER A 103 10.02 -19.59 14.74
CA SER A 103 9.80 -20.68 15.69
C SER A 103 10.43 -21.96 15.13
N GLN A 104 10.16 -23.10 15.74
CA GLN A 104 10.75 -24.40 15.40
C GLN A 104 10.69 -24.71 13.89
N ASN A 105 11.75 -25.31 13.35
CA ASN A 105 11.86 -25.74 11.94
C ASN A 105 11.62 -24.60 10.93
N ASP A 106 12.13 -23.40 11.22
CA ASP A 106 12.01 -22.19 10.40
C ASP A 106 10.55 -21.74 10.13
N ALA A 107 9.59 -22.23 10.94
CA ALA A 107 8.25 -21.68 10.97
C ALA A 107 8.34 -20.18 11.27
N SER A 108 7.64 -19.35 10.50
CA SER A 108 7.82 -17.90 10.59
C SER A 108 6.51 -17.15 10.52
N GLY A 109 6.51 -15.96 11.12
CA GLY A 109 5.38 -15.07 11.24
C GLY A 109 5.81 -13.62 11.07
N HIS A 110 4.89 -12.78 10.60
CA HIS A 110 5.12 -11.37 10.37
C HIS A 110 4.09 -10.51 11.13
N GLY A 111 4.53 -9.33 11.57
CA GLY A 111 3.70 -8.31 12.17
C GLY A 111 4.19 -6.91 11.79
N LEU A 112 3.24 -5.98 11.68
CA LEU A 112 3.45 -4.58 11.30
C LEU A 112 2.76 -3.64 12.28
N SER A 113 3.33 -2.45 12.47
CA SER A 113 2.63 -1.31 13.05
C SER A 113 3.10 -0.04 12.35
N CYS A 114 2.19 0.70 11.72
CA CYS A 114 2.49 1.91 10.97
C CYS A 114 1.55 3.03 11.43
N ALA A 115 2.10 4.18 11.83
CA ALA A 115 1.30 5.30 12.31
C ALA A 115 1.93 6.65 11.99
N SER A 116 1.09 7.67 11.77
CA SER A 116 1.49 9.08 11.65
C SER A 116 1.47 9.84 12.98
N LYS A 117 1.03 9.18 14.05
CA LYS A 117 1.04 9.66 15.44
C LYS A 117 1.55 8.57 16.36
N LEU A 118 2.38 8.92 17.34
CA LEU A 118 2.97 7.94 18.26
C LEU A 118 1.90 7.17 19.06
N SER A 119 0.77 7.82 19.37
CA SER A 119 -0.35 7.17 20.08
C SER A 119 -1.07 6.09 19.28
N GLY A 120 -0.88 6.04 17.96
CA GLY A 120 -1.43 5.00 17.09
C GLY A 120 -0.43 3.89 16.78
N PHE A 121 0.81 4.01 17.27
CA PHE A 121 1.86 3.03 17.07
C PHE A 121 1.82 1.99 18.20
N ASP A 122 1.83 0.71 17.83
CA ASP A 122 1.68 -0.42 18.77
C ASP A 122 2.72 -1.52 18.43
N PRO A 123 3.93 -1.42 18.98
CA PRO A 123 4.98 -2.40 18.75
C PRO A 123 4.67 -3.74 19.42
N VAL A 124 3.93 -3.73 20.54
CA VAL A 124 3.57 -4.94 21.29
C VAL A 124 2.61 -5.82 20.48
N GLU A 125 1.58 -5.25 19.87
CA GLU A 125 0.65 -5.98 19.00
C GLU A 125 1.33 -6.49 17.73
N ALA A 126 2.22 -5.71 17.11
CA ALA A 126 3.01 -6.17 15.97
C ALA A 126 3.89 -7.39 16.34
N GLY A 127 4.58 -7.32 17.48
CA GLY A 127 5.35 -8.43 18.02
C GLY A 127 4.50 -9.66 18.30
N LYS A 128 3.36 -9.47 18.98
CA LYS A 128 2.41 -10.54 19.28
C LYS A 128 1.97 -11.27 18.01
N ARG A 129 1.52 -10.55 16.99
CA ARG A 129 1.11 -11.13 15.70
C ARG A 129 2.23 -11.93 15.04
N ALA A 130 3.45 -11.40 15.03
CA ALA A 130 4.59 -12.11 14.47
C ALA A 130 4.87 -13.43 15.21
N GLY A 131 4.86 -13.42 16.55
CA GLY A 131 5.06 -14.62 17.37
C GLY A 131 3.95 -15.65 17.22
N GLU A 132 2.68 -15.22 17.29
CA GLU A 132 1.52 -16.11 17.12
C GLU A 132 1.50 -16.74 15.73
N ASN A 133 1.80 -15.96 14.69
CA ASN A 133 1.85 -16.47 13.33
C ASN A 133 2.97 -17.49 13.15
N ALA A 134 4.16 -17.22 13.71
CA ALA A 134 5.29 -18.15 13.69
C ALA A 134 4.96 -19.47 14.38
N LYS A 135 4.33 -19.40 15.56
CA LYS A 135 3.89 -20.59 16.32
C LYS A 135 2.86 -21.41 15.55
N LYS A 136 1.85 -20.77 14.95
CA LYS A 136 0.81 -21.45 14.14
C LYS A 136 1.37 -22.12 12.88
N MET A 137 2.54 -21.69 12.42
CA MET A 137 3.22 -22.25 11.26
C MET A 137 4.07 -23.50 11.58
N VAL A 138 4.22 -23.87 12.86
CA VAL A 138 4.92 -25.11 13.25
C VAL A 138 4.17 -26.31 12.68
N GLY A 139 4.87 -27.15 11.91
CA GLY A 139 4.27 -28.31 11.25
C GLY A 139 3.46 -27.97 10.00
N ALA A 140 3.64 -26.77 9.42
CA ALA A 140 2.96 -26.38 8.19
C ALA A 140 3.22 -27.34 7.03
N LYS A 141 2.18 -27.58 6.22
CA LYS A 141 2.17 -28.53 5.10
C LYS A 141 2.06 -27.80 3.76
N GLU A 142 2.39 -28.49 2.68
CA GLU A 142 2.13 -27.97 1.34
C GLU A 142 0.64 -28.03 1.01
N PRO A 143 0.10 -27.06 0.26
CA PRO A 143 -1.28 -27.10 -0.19
C PRO A 143 -1.47 -28.14 -1.31
N GLU A 144 -2.71 -28.58 -1.47
CA GLU A 144 -3.16 -29.14 -2.74
C GLU A 144 -3.31 -28.01 -3.76
N ALA A 145 -2.93 -28.25 -5.02
CA ALA A 145 -3.17 -27.27 -6.06
C ALA A 145 -4.68 -27.17 -6.34
N GLY A 146 -5.19 -25.96 -6.52
CA GLY A 146 -6.60 -25.76 -6.83
C GLY A 146 -7.09 -24.34 -6.61
N GLU A 147 -8.40 -24.19 -6.66
CA GLU A 147 -9.08 -22.94 -6.38
C GLU A 147 -9.50 -22.88 -4.90
N TYR A 148 -9.30 -21.71 -4.29
CA TYR A 148 -9.57 -21.44 -2.89
C TYR A 148 -10.30 -20.11 -2.72
N GLU A 149 -11.12 -20.03 -1.68
CA GLU A 149 -11.50 -18.75 -1.10
C GLU A 149 -10.27 -18.19 -0.37
N VAL A 150 -9.88 -16.95 -0.61
CA VAL A 150 -8.67 -16.37 -0.01
C VAL A 150 -9.03 -15.14 0.80
N LEU A 151 -8.74 -15.21 2.09
CA LEU A 151 -8.83 -14.09 3.01
C LEU A 151 -7.47 -13.40 3.10
N MET A 152 -7.33 -12.28 2.42
CA MET A 152 -6.12 -11.46 2.44
C MET A 152 -6.13 -10.56 3.68
N SER A 153 -5.05 -10.59 4.44
CA SER A 153 -4.79 -9.59 5.47
C SER A 153 -4.64 -8.19 4.88
N PRO A 154 -4.77 -7.13 5.69
CA PRO A 154 -4.41 -5.78 5.28
C PRO A 154 -3.02 -5.72 4.63
N THR A 155 -2.03 -6.46 5.14
CA THR A 155 -0.68 -6.54 4.55
C THR A 155 -0.72 -7.01 3.10
N VAL A 156 -1.42 -8.11 2.82
CA VAL A 156 -1.49 -8.72 1.48
C VAL A 156 -2.35 -7.90 0.54
N ALA A 157 -3.50 -7.44 1.02
CA ALA A 157 -4.40 -6.60 0.23
C ALA A 157 -3.73 -5.26 -0.12
N SER A 158 -3.01 -4.62 0.81
CA SER A 158 -2.28 -3.38 0.54
C SER A 158 -1.22 -3.53 -0.55
N ASN A 159 -0.51 -4.67 -0.62
CA ASN A 159 0.45 -4.88 -1.70
C ASN A 159 -0.23 -4.87 -3.07
N LEU A 160 -1.36 -5.55 -3.23
CA LEU A 160 -2.07 -5.54 -4.51
C LEU A 160 -2.71 -4.17 -4.82
N VAL A 161 -3.20 -3.47 -3.78
CA VAL A 161 -3.80 -2.14 -3.92
C VAL A 161 -2.77 -1.06 -4.28
N ASP A 162 -1.57 -1.12 -3.70
CA ASP A 162 -0.46 -0.23 -4.06
C ASP A 162 -0.13 -0.32 -5.56
N LEU A 163 -0.09 -1.54 -6.09
CA LEU A 163 0.10 -1.78 -7.52
C LEU A 163 -1.02 -1.14 -8.36
N ILE A 164 -2.30 -1.25 -7.93
CA ILE A 164 -3.41 -0.56 -8.59
C ILE A 164 -3.22 0.95 -8.55
N GLY A 165 -2.79 1.50 -7.42
CA GLY A 165 -2.46 2.92 -7.27
C GLY A 165 -1.41 3.36 -8.29
N GLY A 166 -0.31 2.62 -8.42
CA GLY A 166 0.72 2.87 -9.45
C GLY A 166 0.20 2.77 -10.89
N PHE A 167 -0.67 1.79 -11.15
CA PHE A 167 -1.30 1.62 -12.47
C PHE A 167 -2.33 2.70 -12.81
N SER A 168 -2.87 3.38 -11.80
CA SER A 168 -3.78 4.51 -11.99
C SER A 168 -3.08 5.79 -12.45
N SER A 169 -1.74 5.82 -12.44
CA SER A 169 -0.96 6.91 -13.02
C SER A 169 -1.26 7.06 -14.51
N ALA A 170 -1.69 8.26 -14.91
CA ALA A 170 -1.96 8.56 -16.32
C ALA A 170 -0.71 8.38 -17.20
N PHE A 171 0.48 8.57 -16.63
CA PHE A 171 1.74 8.28 -17.32
C PHE A 171 1.89 6.77 -17.60
N SER A 172 1.64 5.92 -16.61
CA SER A 172 1.69 4.45 -16.77
C SER A 172 0.68 3.95 -17.80
N VAL A 173 -0.50 4.58 -17.85
CA VAL A 173 -1.54 4.29 -18.85
C VAL A 173 -1.09 4.69 -20.25
N GLU A 174 -0.61 5.93 -20.43
CA GLU A 174 -0.11 6.42 -21.73
C GLU A 174 1.06 5.59 -22.25
N ALA A 175 1.97 5.19 -21.36
CA ALA A 175 3.12 4.34 -21.69
C ALA A 175 2.75 2.86 -21.96
N GLY A 176 1.48 2.47 -21.80
CA GLY A 176 1.01 1.11 -22.05
C GLY A 176 1.47 0.08 -21.01
N ILE A 177 1.98 0.53 -19.86
CA ILE A 177 2.47 -0.31 -18.74
C ILE A 177 1.44 -0.37 -17.60
N SER A 178 0.15 -0.32 -17.92
CA SER A 178 -0.95 -0.38 -16.97
C SER A 178 -2.04 -1.33 -17.43
N TYR A 179 -2.62 -2.09 -16.49
CA TYR A 179 -3.78 -2.94 -16.78
C TYR A 179 -5.09 -2.14 -16.86
N LEU A 180 -5.04 -0.84 -16.54
CA LEU A 180 -6.17 0.08 -16.57
C LEU A 180 -6.31 0.82 -17.92
N VAL A 181 -5.45 0.52 -18.90
CA VAL A 181 -5.55 1.07 -20.27
C VAL A 181 -6.95 0.80 -20.84
N ASP A 182 -7.57 1.84 -21.39
CA ASP A 182 -8.92 1.82 -21.98
C ASP A 182 -10.05 1.38 -21.03
N LYS A 183 -9.84 1.47 -19.70
CA LYS A 183 -10.83 1.05 -18.68
C LYS A 183 -11.54 2.19 -17.96
N LEU A 184 -11.27 3.44 -18.30
CA LEU A 184 -11.96 4.59 -17.69
C LEU A 184 -13.48 4.47 -17.91
N GLY A 185 -14.25 4.59 -16.82
CA GLY A 185 -15.71 4.41 -16.82
C GLY A 185 -16.18 2.95 -16.90
N LYS A 186 -15.28 1.97 -16.85
CA LYS A 186 -15.63 0.53 -16.89
C LYS A 186 -15.52 -0.10 -15.51
N LYS A 187 -16.27 -1.20 -15.33
CA LYS A 187 -16.16 -2.06 -14.15
C LYS A 187 -14.83 -2.81 -14.19
N VAL A 188 -14.02 -2.66 -13.14
CA VAL A 188 -12.69 -3.26 -12.96
C VAL A 188 -12.54 -4.02 -11.64
N ALA A 189 -13.57 -3.95 -10.79
CA ALA A 189 -13.66 -4.64 -9.52
C ALA A 189 -15.14 -4.88 -9.16
N SER A 190 -15.38 -5.58 -8.04
CA SER A 190 -16.71 -5.77 -7.47
C SER A 190 -17.32 -4.45 -7.03
N GLU A 191 -18.65 -4.37 -6.96
CA GLU A 191 -19.38 -3.17 -6.54
C GLU A 191 -19.12 -2.79 -5.07
N SER A 192 -18.67 -3.73 -4.24
CA SER A 192 -18.29 -3.43 -2.86
C SER A 192 -16.90 -2.81 -2.72
N PHE A 193 -16.11 -2.79 -3.81
CA PHE A 193 -14.74 -2.31 -3.77
C PHE A 193 -14.63 -0.86 -4.26
N SER A 194 -14.10 0.00 -3.40
CA SER A 194 -13.73 1.37 -3.71
C SER A 194 -12.29 1.64 -3.28
N LEU A 195 -11.56 2.42 -4.08
CA LEU A 195 -10.17 2.82 -3.86
C LEU A 195 -10.02 4.31 -4.14
N SER A 196 -9.47 5.04 -3.19
CA SER A 196 -9.16 6.46 -3.33
C SER A 196 -7.71 6.76 -3.00
N ASP A 197 -7.13 7.75 -3.69
CA ASP A 197 -5.89 8.38 -3.28
C ASP A 197 -6.20 9.63 -2.44
N HIS A 198 -5.47 9.79 -1.33
CA HIS A 198 -5.59 10.92 -0.44
C HIS A 198 -4.25 11.61 -0.28
N GLY A 199 -4.07 12.74 -0.98
CA GLY A 199 -2.92 13.58 -0.72
C GLY A 199 -3.03 14.39 0.58
N ARG A 200 -4.25 14.61 1.11
CA ARG A 200 -4.47 15.49 2.29
C ARG A 200 -5.47 14.89 3.29
N MET A 201 -5.20 13.69 3.79
CA MET A 201 -6.00 13.00 4.81
C MET A 201 -5.42 13.20 6.22
N ASN A 202 -6.28 13.50 7.20
CA ASN A 202 -5.88 13.56 8.60
C ASN A 202 -5.44 12.16 9.07
N GLY A 203 -4.27 12.08 9.68
CA GLY A 203 -3.69 10.80 10.13
C GLY A 203 -3.08 9.94 9.02
N ALA A 204 -2.96 10.44 7.79
CA ALA A 204 -2.21 9.76 6.73
C ALA A 204 -0.70 9.76 6.98
N LEU A 205 -0.02 8.70 6.53
CA LEU A 205 1.42 8.50 6.70
C LEU A 205 2.26 9.44 5.81
N ASP A 206 1.89 9.60 4.53
CA ASP A 206 2.52 10.57 3.61
C ASP A 206 1.54 11.68 3.23
N GLY A 207 0.89 12.30 4.21
CA GLY A 207 0.02 13.45 3.96
C GLY A 207 0.81 14.69 3.52
N ARG A 208 0.32 15.38 2.48
CA ARG A 208 0.97 16.55 1.87
C ARG A 208 -0.01 17.70 1.64
N VAL A 209 0.48 18.95 1.60
CA VAL A 209 -0.35 20.13 1.21
C VAL A 209 -0.27 20.48 -0.28
N PHE A 210 0.78 20.04 -0.95
CA PHE A 210 1.02 20.24 -2.39
C PHE A 210 1.82 19.07 -2.96
N ASP A 211 1.66 18.83 -4.26
CA ASP A 211 2.52 17.92 -5.03
C ASP A 211 3.83 18.59 -5.49
N ASP A 212 4.66 17.84 -6.20
CA ASP A 212 5.98 18.30 -6.64
C ASP A 212 5.93 19.41 -7.73
N GLU A 213 4.74 19.74 -8.25
CA GLU A 213 4.49 20.86 -9.16
C GLU A 213 3.81 22.07 -8.46
N GLY A 214 3.55 21.97 -7.15
CA GLY A 214 2.87 23.02 -6.38
C GLY A 214 1.36 23.06 -6.60
N ILE A 215 0.76 21.95 -7.04
CA ILE A 215 -0.68 21.81 -7.10
C ILE A 215 -1.18 21.33 -5.74
N PRO A 216 -2.23 21.97 -5.16
CA PRO A 216 -2.84 21.49 -3.93
C PRO A 216 -3.29 20.04 -4.09
N THR A 217 -2.82 19.20 -3.17
CA THR A 217 -3.25 17.81 -3.06
C THR A 217 -4.73 17.73 -2.67
N ARG A 218 -5.39 16.65 -3.10
CA ARG A 218 -6.82 16.40 -2.85
C ARG A 218 -7.07 14.93 -2.58
N THR A 219 -8.34 14.60 -2.33
CA THR A 219 -8.81 13.22 -2.47
C THR A 219 -9.24 12.98 -3.91
N THR A 220 -8.75 11.91 -4.51
CA THR A 220 -9.08 11.49 -5.88
C THR A 220 -9.61 10.05 -5.84
N PRO A 221 -10.91 9.83 -6.13
CA PRO A 221 -11.44 8.48 -6.25
C PRO A 221 -10.86 7.82 -7.50
N ILE A 222 -10.15 6.71 -7.33
CA ILE A 222 -9.57 5.94 -8.44
C ILE A 222 -10.64 4.95 -8.93
N ILE A 223 -11.13 4.10 -8.01
CA ILE A 223 -12.23 3.17 -8.26
C ILE A 223 -13.37 3.51 -7.30
N ARG A 224 -14.58 3.68 -7.81
CA ARG A 224 -15.79 3.82 -6.99
C ARG A 224 -16.77 2.72 -7.36
N ASP A 225 -17.21 1.97 -6.36
CA ASP A 225 -18.20 0.90 -6.49
C ASP A 225 -17.89 -0.03 -7.68
N GLY A 226 -16.63 -0.44 -7.77
CA GLY A 226 -16.12 -1.32 -8.82
C GLY A 226 -15.79 -0.64 -10.16
N VAL A 227 -16.11 0.64 -10.36
CA VAL A 227 -15.90 1.37 -11.63
C VAL A 227 -14.68 2.27 -11.55
N LEU A 228 -13.80 2.21 -12.55
CA LEU A 228 -12.65 3.11 -12.65
C LEU A 228 -13.10 4.53 -13.00
N GLU A 229 -13.00 5.48 -12.07
CA GLU A 229 -13.47 6.86 -12.25
C GLU A 229 -12.38 7.79 -12.78
N ASN A 230 -11.16 7.69 -12.26
CA ASN A 230 -10.08 8.63 -12.57
C ASN A 230 -8.73 7.93 -12.71
N TYR A 231 -7.88 8.52 -13.56
CA TYR A 231 -6.44 8.38 -13.48
C TYR A 231 -5.85 9.50 -12.62
N LEU A 232 -4.69 9.25 -12.03
CA LEU A 232 -3.91 10.26 -11.32
C LEU A 232 -3.09 11.07 -12.33
N HIS A 233 -3.13 12.39 -12.19
CA HIS A 233 -2.57 13.33 -13.14
C HIS A 233 -1.66 14.36 -12.46
N ASN A 234 -0.56 14.67 -13.16
CA ASN A 234 0.21 15.91 -13.02
C ASN A 234 -0.25 16.93 -14.08
N LEU A 235 0.36 18.11 -14.17
CA LEU A 235 -0.02 19.13 -15.14
C LEU A 235 0.13 18.66 -16.59
N THR A 236 1.22 17.95 -16.89
CA THR A 236 1.52 17.48 -18.25
C THR A 236 0.49 16.45 -18.73
N THR A 237 0.29 15.38 -17.97
CA THR A 237 -0.68 14.31 -18.31
C THR A 237 -2.12 14.83 -18.30
N ALA A 238 -2.45 15.77 -17.41
CA ALA A 238 -3.76 16.43 -17.40
C ALA A 238 -3.99 17.22 -18.70
N LYS A 239 -3.03 18.05 -19.11
CA LYS A 239 -3.11 18.83 -20.36
C LYS A 239 -3.31 17.92 -21.57
N LYS A 240 -2.51 16.86 -21.69
CA LYS A 240 -2.63 15.85 -22.77
C LYS A 240 -4.03 15.23 -22.84
N SER A 241 -4.61 14.96 -21.67
CA SER A 241 -5.89 14.25 -21.56
C SER A 241 -7.10 15.20 -21.57
N GLY A 242 -6.90 16.51 -21.73
CA GLY A 242 -7.97 17.51 -21.59
C GLY A 242 -8.61 17.53 -20.19
N LYS A 243 -7.84 17.15 -19.16
CA LYS A 243 -8.25 17.10 -17.74
C LYS A 243 -7.53 18.18 -16.92
N VAL A 244 -7.76 18.17 -15.61
CA VAL A 244 -7.04 18.98 -14.63
C VAL A 244 -6.13 18.09 -13.78
N SER A 245 -4.96 18.59 -13.36
CA SER A 245 -4.04 17.84 -12.49
C SER A 245 -4.76 17.40 -11.23
N THR A 246 -4.62 16.14 -10.82
CA THR A 246 -5.22 15.65 -9.57
C THR A 246 -4.39 15.99 -8.34
N GLY A 247 -3.26 16.69 -8.51
CA GLY A 247 -2.37 17.01 -7.40
C GLY A 247 -1.52 15.80 -7.02
N ASN A 248 -1.04 15.04 -8.01
CA ASN A 248 -0.29 13.80 -7.85
C ASN A 248 1.07 13.85 -8.57
N ALA A 249 1.60 15.04 -8.88
CA ALA A 249 2.88 15.14 -9.55
C ALA A 249 4.02 14.54 -8.71
N GLY A 250 4.73 13.59 -9.30
CA GLY A 250 6.06 13.15 -8.86
C GLY A 250 7.14 13.54 -9.88
N THR A 251 8.39 13.22 -9.57
CA THR A 251 9.57 13.56 -10.39
C THR A 251 9.47 13.12 -11.85
N ILE A 252 8.98 11.89 -12.11
CA ILE A 252 8.88 11.33 -13.47
C ILE A 252 7.44 11.40 -13.99
N GLY A 253 6.49 10.94 -13.19
CA GLY A 253 5.09 10.89 -13.55
C GLY A 253 4.21 10.97 -12.30
N PRO A 254 2.88 10.96 -12.49
CA PRO A 254 1.96 10.98 -11.38
C PRO A 254 2.10 9.72 -10.52
N HIS A 255 1.96 9.85 -9.20
CA HIS A 255 1.92 8.71 -8.27
C HIS A 255 0.91 8.98 -7.14
N PRO A 256 0.35 7.93 -6.51
CA PRO A 256 -0.49 8.10 -5.33
C PRO A 256 0.34 8.53 -4.11
N TRP A 257 -0.31 9.20 -3.17
CA TRP A 257 0.27 9.63 -1.89
C TRP A 257 -0.13 8.70 -0.76
N ASN A 258 -1.42 8.41 -0.63
CA ASN A 258 -1.94 7.49 0.39
C ASN A 258 -3.20 6.82 -0.16
N LEU A 259 -3.21 5.50 -0.19
CA LEU A 259 -4.34 4.75 -0.72
C LEU A 259 -5.30 4.37 0.40
N GLU A 260 -6.60 4.55 0.18
CA GLU A 260 -7.65 4.10 1.10
C GLU A 260 -8.58 3.14 0.36
N VAL A 261 -8.69 1.93 0.90
CA VAL A 261 -9.75 1.00 0.51
C VAL A 261 -11.00 1.28 1.34
N GLY A 262 -12.16 1.30 0.67
CA GLY A 262 -13.47 1.46 1.29
C GLY A 262 -13.69 0.45 2.42
N ARG A 263 -14.34 0.89 3.51
CA ARG A 263 -14.70 -0.01 4.61
C ARG A 263 -15.88 -0.88 4.20
N GLY A 264 -15.84 -2.15 4.61
CA GLY A 264 -17.03 -3.00 4.63
C GLY A 264 -17.60 -3.14 6.04
N ASP A 265 -18.42 -4.16 6.24
CA ASP A 265 -19.16 -4.36 7.49
C ASP A 265 -18.81 -5.66 8.23
N SER A 266 -18.01 -6.55 7.61
CA SER A 266 -17.68 -7.84 8.20
C SER A 266 -16.57 -7.75 9.25
N SER A 267 -16.62 -8.63 10.24
CA SER A 267 -15.50 -8.95 11.12
C SER A 267 -14.64 -10.07 10.53
N TYR A 268 -13.38 -10.17 10.98
CA TYR A 268 -12.49 -11.27 10.60
C TYR A 268 -13.11 -12.65 10.89
N ASP A 269 -13.73 -12.82 12.06
CA ASP A 269 -14.33 -14.10 12.46
C ASP A 269 -15.52 -14.48 11.57
N GLU A 270 -16.35 -13.52 11.17
CA GLU A 270 -17.45 -13.76 10.21
C GLU A 270 -16.92 -14.15 8.84
N MET A 271 -15.85 -13.49 8.38
CA MET A 271 -15.22 -13.81 7.10
C MET A 271 -14.67 -15.23 7.11
N VAL A 272 -13.91 -15.61 8.15
CA VAL A 272 -13.39 -16.98 8.31
C VAL A 272 -14.54 -17.98 8.38
N LYS A 273 -15.56 -17.75 9.21
CA LYS A 273 -16.73 -18.65 9.33
C LYS A 273 -17.49 -18.84 8.02
N SER A 274 -17.46 -17.85 7.12
CA SER A 274 -18.14 -17.91 5.84
C SER A 274 -17.42 -18.77 4.78
N MET A 275 -16.17 -19.16 5.02
CA MET A 275 -15.35 -19.93 4.08
C MET A 275 -15.64 -21.43 4.23
N LYS A 276 -15.86 -22.13 3.13
CA LYS A 276 -15.99 -23.59 3.08
C LYS A 276 -14.63 -24.26 2.95
N ARG A 277 -13.83 -23.81 1.98
CA ARG A 277 -12.45 -24.26 1.77
C ARG A 277 -11.63 -23.10 1.26
N GLY A 278 -10.75 -22.60 2.11
CA GLY A 278 -10.00 -21.41 1.79
C GLY A 278 -8.67 -21.28 2.50
N VAL A 279 -8.00 -20.17 2.25
CA VAL A 279 -6.71 -19.86 2.84
C VAL A 279 -6.70 -18.43 3.37
N VAL A 280 -6.29 -18.25 4.62
CA VAL A 280 -5.95 -16.94 5.16
C VAL A 280 -4.49 -16.66 4.83
N LEU A 281 -4.19 -15.52 4.18
CA LEU A 281 -2.83 -15.07 3.88
C LEU A 281 -2.50 -13.87 4.75
N THR A 282 -1.49 -13.99 5.62
CA THR A 282 -1.13 -12.89 6.54
C THR A 282 -0.08 -11.96 5.97
N SER A 283 0.79 -12.47 5.09
CA SER A 283 1.87 -11.72 4.44
C SER A 283 2.27 -12.40 3.13
N ASN A 284 2.89 -11.62 2.24
CA ASN A 284 3.37 -12.08 0.94
C ASN A 284 4.66 -11.34 0.57
N TRP A 285 5.44 -11.95 -0.30
CA TRP A 285 6.70 -11.42 -0.81
C TRP A 285 6.78 -11.65 -2.31
N TYR A 286 7.59 -10.84 -2.98
CA TYR A 286 7.94 -10.99 -4.39
C TYR A 286 6.71 -11.00 -5.31
N THR A 287 5.82 -10.03 -5.14
CA THR A 287 4.77 -9.81 -6.14
C THR A 287 5.40 -9.28 -7.42
N ARG A 288 5.25 -10.03 -8.51
CA ARG A 288 5.87 -9.74 -9.80
C ARG A 288 4.86 -9.93 -10.92
N PHE A 289 4.82 -8.99 -11.85
CA PHE A 289 3.96 -9.09 -13.03
C PHE A 289 4.59 -10.00 -14.07
N LYS A 290 3.78 -10.94 -14.57
CA LYS A 290 4.02 -11.63 -15.83
C LYS A 290 3.67 -10.73 -17.00
N ASN A 291 2.61 -9.92 -16.84
CA ASN A 291 2.17 -8.97 -17.85
C ASN A 291 1.45 -7.77 -17.20
N TYR A 292 2.02 -6.57 -17.39
CA TYR A 292 1.48 -5.33 -16.85
C TYR A 292 0.17 -4.89 -17.52
N ARG A 293 -0.05 -5.23 -18.79
CA ARG A 293 -1.24 -4.83 -19.57
C ARG A 293 -2.48 -5.65 -19.23
N THR A 294 -2.30 -6.92 -18.88
CA THR A 294 -3.38 -7.80 -18.40
C THR A 294 -3.48 -7.83 -16.88
N GLY A 295 -2.49 -7.25 -16.18
CA GLY A 295 -2.43 -7.22 -14.72
C GLY A 295 -2.14 -8.60 -14.11
N GLU A 296 -1.58 -9.53 -14.90
CA GLU A 296 -1.24 -10.88 -14.46
C GLU A 296 0.03 -10.87 -13.64
N PHE A 297 -0.03 -11.46 -12.45
CA PHE A 297 1.06 -11.48 -11.49
C PHE A 297 1.25 -12.86 -10.85
N SER A 298 2.38 -13.02 -10.18
CA SER A 298 2.66 -14.11 -9.25
C SER A 298 3.17 -13.51 -7.95
N THR A 299 2.75 -14.06 -6.82
CA THR A 299 3.25 -13.69 -5.49
C THR A 299 3.46 -14.92 -4.63
N VAL A 300 4.31 -14.80 -3.62
CA VAL A 300 4.65 -15.89 -2.69
C VAL A 300 4.11 -15.54 -1.32
N PRO A 301 2.99 -16.16 -0.89
CA PRO A 301 2.58 -16.09 0.50
C PRO A 301 3.67 -16.61 1.43
N ARG A 302 3.97 -15.86 2.48
CA ARG A 302 5.05 -16.16 3.42
C ARG A 302 4.67 -15.68 4.82
N ASP A 303 5.33 -16.22 5.83
CA ASP A 303 5.23 -15.73 7.21
C ASP A 303 3.80 -15.74 7.78
N GLY A 304 3.04 -16.78 7.39
CA GLY A 304 1.69 -17.07 7.84
C GLY A 304 0.72 -17.29 6.67
N ALA A 305 0.34 -18.55 6.48
CA ALA A 305 -0.79 -18.92 5.65
C ALA A 305 -1.54 -20.06 6.33
N TYR A 306 -2.88 -20.00 6.35
CA TYR A 306 -3.69 -20.93 7.13
C TYR A 306 -4.81 -21.52 6.29
N LEU A 307 -4.89 -22.84 6.23
CA LEU A 307 -6.02 -23.55 5.66
C LEU A 307 -7.26 -23.31 6.54
N VAL A 308 -8.37 -23.02 5.89
CA VAL A 308 -9.70 -22.92 6.48
C VAL A 308 -10.59 -24.00 5.88
N GLU A 309 -11.19 -24.81 6.74
CA GLU A 309 -12.16 -25.85 6.38
C GLU A 309 -13.42 -25.65 7.23
N ASP A 310 -14.57 -25.55 6.56
CA ASP A 310 -15.89 -25.36 7.16
C ASP A 310 -15.92 -24.27 8.25
N GLY A 311 -15.35 -23.11 7.91
CA GLY A 311 -15.34 -21.94 8.77
C GLY A 311 -14.31 -21.96 9.90
N ARG A 312 -13.34 -22.88 9.88
CA ARG A 312 -12.33 -23.04 10.95
C ARG A 312 -10.93 -23.13 10.37
N ILE A 313 -9.98 -22.44 11.01
CA ILE A 313 -8.56 -22.60 10.71
C ILE A 313 -8.10 -23.97 11.20
N THR A 314 -7.61 -24.81 10.29
CA THR A 314 -7.24 -26.20 10.59
C THR A 314 -5.73 -26.45 10.54
N GLN A 315 -5.00 -25.77 9.67
CA GLN A 315 -3.59 -26.12 9.43
C GLN A 315 -2.77 -24.95 8.87
N GLY A 316 -1.49 -24.86 9.27
CA GLY A 316 -0.53 -23.95 8.63
C GLY A 316 -0.11 -24.46 7.25
N LEU A 317 0.02 -23.56 6.28
CA LEU A 317 0.41 -23.88 4.91
C LEU A 317 1.73 -23.20 4.53
N LYS A 318 2.62 -23.92 3.86
CA LYS A 318 3.90 -23.41 3.35
C LYS A 318 4.11 -23.80 1.89
N GLY A 319 5.03 -23.11 1.21
CA GLY A 319 5.37 -23.41 -0.17
C GLY A 319 4.23 -23.13 -1.16
N LEU A 320 3.37 -22.14 -0.85
CA LEU A 320 2.29 -21.73 -1.73
C LEU A 320 2.78 -20.71 -2.75
N ARG A 321 2.08 -20.67 -3.88
CA ARG A 321 2.17 -19.59 -4.86
C ARG A 321 0.78 -19.19 -5.31
N VAL A 322 0.56 -17.88 -5.39
CA VAL A 322 -0.66 -17.30 -5.98
C VAL A 322 -0.27 -16.76 -7.35
N SER A 323 -0.97 -17.20 -8.40
CA SER A 323 -0.81 -16.69 -9.76
C SER A 323 -2.18 -16.29 -10.31
N ASP A 324 -2.35 -15.01 -10.60
CA ASP A 324 -3.65 -14.44 -10.91
C ASP A 324 -3.57 -13.11 -11.66
N SER A 325 -4.70 -12.44 -11.91
CA SER A 325 -4.73 -11.04 -12.35
C SER A 325 -5.40 -10.12 -11.32
N LEU A 326 -4.94 -8.87 -11.25
CA LEU A 326 -5.53 -7.86 -10.37
C LEU A 326 -7.04 -7.70 -10.61
N GLU A 327 -7.45 -7.57 -11.87
CA GLU A 327 -8.87 -7.42 -12.23
C GLU A 327 -9.71 -8.62 -11.76
N ARG A 328 -9.23 -9.85 -11.92
CA ARG A 328 -9.97 -11.03 -11.45
C ARG A 328 -10.12 -11.00 -9.93
N ILE A 329 -9.01 -10.78 -9.20
CA ILE A 329 -9.03 -10.75 -7.74
C ILE A 329 -10.04 -9.74 -7.22
N PHE A 330 -9.97 -8.49 -7.67
CA PHE A 330 -10.84 -7.45 -7.13
C PHE A 330 -12.27 -7.53 -7.66
N SER A 331 -12.49 -8.16 -8.82
CA SER A 331 -13.84 -8.49 -9.32
C SER A 331 -14.51 -9.61 -8.55
N SER A 332 -13.71 -10.54 -8.00
CA SER A 332 -14.17 -11.66 -7.18
C SER A 332 -14.18 -11.35 -5.68
N THR A 333 -14.04 -10.08 -5.27
CA THR A 333 -14.17 -9.66 -3.87
C THR A 333 -15.59 -9.92 -3.37
N ARG A 334 -15.69 -10.74 -2.33
CA ARG A 334 -16.96 -11.14 -1.69
C ARG A 334 -17.25 -10.34 -0.43
N LEU A 335 -16.28 -10.22 0.47
CA LEU A 335 -16.43 -9.49 1.74
C LEU A 335 -15.24 -8.56 1.99
N ILE A 336 -15.50 -7.44 2.67
CA ILE A 336 -14.49 -6.48 3.12
C ILE A 336 -14.72 -6.22 4.61
N SER A 337 -13.65 -6.20 5.40
CA SER A 337 -13.79 -5.98 6.83
C SER A 337 -14.05 -4.52 7.21
N LYS A 338 -14.70 -4.32 8.36
CA LYS A 338 -14.89 -3.00 8.97
C LYS A 338 -13.58 -2.39 9.49
N LYS A 339 -12.75 -3.21 10.14
CA LYS A 339 -11.45 -2.76 10.66
C LYS A 339 -10.49 -2.54 9.49
N ARG A 340 -9.71 -1.46 9.57
CA ARG A 340 -8.67 -1.10 8.60
C ARG A 340 -7.41 -0.72 9.35
N GLU A 341 -6.27 -0.98 8.73
CA GLU A 341 -4.96 -0.72 9.31
C GLU A 341 -4.07 -0.05 8.27
N TRP A 342 -3.22 0.87 8.70
CA TRP A 342 -2.20 1.45 7.83
C TRP A 342 -1.09 0.44 7.61
N ILE A 343 -0.73 0.23 6.36
CA ILE A 343 0.35 -0.64 5.93
C ILE A 343 1.33 0.16 5.09
N GLU A 344 2.59 0.11 5.48
CA GLU A 344 3.75 0.61 4.74
C GLU A 344 4.94 -0.27 5.12
N TRP A 345 5.50 -0.98 4.14
CA TRP A 345 6.64 -1.87 4.34
C TRP A 345 7.24 -2.26 2.97
N TRP A 346 8.20 -3.17 2.94
CA TRP A 346 8.95 -3.54 1.73
C TRP A 346 8.12 -3.86 0.46
N GLU A 347 6.91 -4.42 0.59
CA GLU A 347 6.03 -4.71 -0.56
C GLU A 347 4.93 -3.66 -0.77
N VAL A 348 4.90 -2.60 0.03
CA VAL A 348 3.88 -1.53 -0.01
C VAL A 348 4.60 -0.20 0.14
N ASP A 349 4.96 0.39 -1.00
CA ASP A 349 5.69 1.66 -1.08
C ASP A 349 4.76 2.83 -0.81
N THR A 350 3.53 2.80 -1.37
CA THR A 350 2.51 3.81 -1.07
C THR A 350 1.78 3.42 0.21
N PRO A 351 1.79 4.26 1.27
CA PRO A 351 1.05 3.97 2.48
C PRO A 351 -0.43 3.70 2.20
N THR A 352 -0.91 2.55 2.65
CA THR A 352 -2.27 2.09 2.31
C THR A 352 -3.08 1.77 3.56
N LEU A 353 -4.22 2.44 3.74
CA LEU A 353 -5.20 2.13 4.77
C LEU A 353 -6.15 1.04 4.26
N CYS A 354 -5.93 -0.19 4.73
CA CYS A 354 -6.53 -1.37 4.11
C CYS A 354 -7.28 -2.26 5.10
N PRO A 355 -8.45 -2.81 4.72
CA PRO A 355 -9.15 -3.87 5.45
C PRO A 355 -8.63 -5.26 5.11
N TRP A 356 -9.16 -6.27 5.79
CA TRP A 356 -9.17 -7.63 5.28
C TRP A 356 -10.11 -7.73 4.08
N VAL A 357 -9.74 -8.54 3.08
CA VAL A 357 -10.52 -8.73 1.85
C VAL A 357 -10.64 -10.23 1.57
N LEU A 358 -11.87 -10.72 1.44
CA LEU A 358 -12.16 -12.10 1.06
C LEU A 358 -12.52 -12.17 -0.42
N VAL A 359 -11.81 -13.02 -1.15
CA VAL A 359 -11.92 -13.18 -2.60
C VAL A 359 -12.15 -14.64 -2.95
N ASP A 360 -13.06 -14.90 -3.88
CA ASP A 360 -13.38 -16.27 -4.30
C ASP A 360 -12.53 -16.74 -5.51
N GLY A 361 -12.35 -18.07 -5.62
CA GLY A 361 -11.78 -18.73 -6.80
C GLY A 361 -10.32 -18.39 -7.10
N VAL A 362 -9.51 -18.07 -6.09
CA VAL A 362 -8.08 -17.78 -6.27
C VAL A 362 -7.31 -19.06 -6.53
N LYS A 363 -6.49 -19.06 -7.58
CA LYS A 363 -5.65 -20.21 -7.93
C LYS A 363 -4.39 -20.23 -7.07
N ILE A 364 -4.26 -21.32 -6.31
CA ILE A 364 -3.08 -21.60 -5.49
C ILE A 364 -2.39 -22.84 -6.04
N THR A 365 -1.09 -22.73 -6.25
CA THR A 365 -0.22 -23.84 -6.64
C THR A 365 0.89 -24.04 -5.61
N ARG A 366 1.68 -25.10 -5.78
CA ARG A 366 2.95 -25.27 -5.07
C ARG A 366 3.99 -24.32 -5.66
N ALA A 367 4.97 -23.91 -4.86
CA ALA A 367 5.97 -22.92 -5.28
C ALA A 367 6.96 -23.42 -6.35
N TYR A 368 7.05 -24.74 -6.56
CA TYR A 368 8.04 -25.39 -7.44
C TYR A 368 7.42 -26.23 -8.57
N GLU A 369 6.10 -26.14 -8.74
CA GLU A 369 5.32 -26.70 -9.86
C GLU A 369 4.70 -25.53 -10.63
#